data_AF-A0A7W9E1U6-F1
#
_entry.id   AF-A0A7W9E1U6-F1
#
_cell.length_a   1.000
_cell.length_b   1.000
_cell.length_c   1.000
_cell.angle_alpha   90.00
_cell.angle_beta   90.00
_cell.angle_gamma   90.00
#
_symmetry.space_group_name_H-M   'P 1'
#
loop_
_entity.id
_entity.type
_entity.pdbx_description
1 polymer ?
#
loop_
_entity_poly.entity_id
_entity_poly.type
_entity_poly.pdbx_seq_one_letter_code
_entity_poly.pdbx_strand_id
1 'polypeptide(L)'
;MKRIKNLFEITSQFKCHVDISSLKPYGTGHINDTYRLKNLAGDEHDYLLQKINQHVFKDIPRMTENICRVIAHLKKKMVMSGKGDPEKEVMTMVATKSGPYFYQDSHGEYWRMCHFLKHTKTYDVVETEKQAYEGGKAFGKFQAMLCDLSPDLMYEVIPDFHDIEKRLGQLAQAIHTDSYHRVQEAWPEIKTIQDNIQAMLFFQEDEQRLTLPIRVTHNDTKFNNVLLNLKGKAQCIIDLDTVMADYIAYDFGDAIRTIINTGAEDEKELSDIRLNLPLFNAYTKGYMEEAGQFLDEWELRSLIKGVLLLPYMQAVRFLTDYLNGDTYYKIESARHNLQRTRAQLQLLKELLSHAQEMEKTIYKEAEKHQLIKS
;
A
#
# COMPACT_ATOMS: atom_id res chain seq x y z
N MET A 1 24.47 7.13 9.76
CA MET A 1 24.18 5.98 8.87
C MET A 1 24.65 4.72 9.56
N LYS A 2 23.77 3.76 9.91
CA LYS A 2 24.21 2.48 10.48
C LYS A 2 25.01 1.75 9.40
N ARG A 3 26.29 1.48 9.66
CA ARG A 3 27.18 0.78 8.73
C ARG A 3 26.79 -0.70 8.73
N ILE A 4 26.36 -1.24 7.59
CA ILE A 4 26.09 -2.68 7.43
C ILE A 4 27.44 -3.39 7.50
N LYS A 5 27.75 -4.02 8.63
CA LYS A 5 29.09 -4.58 8.91
C LYS A 5 29.43 -5.79 8.02
N ASN A 6 28.42 -6.56 7.64
CA ASN A 6 28.54 -7.81 6.88
C ASN A 6 28.04 -7.67 5.42
N LEU A 7 28.16 -6.49 4.82
CA LEU A 7 27.65 -6.25 3.46
C LEU A 7 28.23 -7.18 2.38
N PHE A 8 29.50 -7.56 2.52
CA PHE A 8 30.15 -8.51 1.61
C PHE A 8 29.50 -9.90 1.69
N GLU A 9 29.22 -10.39 2.89
CA GLU A 9 28.50 -11.65 3.11
C GLU A 9 27.16 -11.61 2.38
N ILE A 10 26.33 -10.61 2.67
CA ILE A 10 24.98 -10.45 2.11
C ILE A 10 25.02 -10.40 0.59
N THR A 11 25.80 -9.48 0.02
CA THR A 11 25.81 -9.25 -1.44
C THR A 11 26.41 -10.43 -2.22
N SER A 12 27.34 -11.17 -1.62
CA SER A 12 27.97 -12.34 -2.25
C SER A 12 27.01 -13.52 -2.47
N GLN A 13 25.84 -13.52 -1.83
CA GLN A 13 24.86 -14.60 -1.95
C GLN A 13 23.92 -14.41 -3.14
N PHE A 14 23.78 -13.21 -3.68
CA PHE A 14 22.88 -12.93 -4.80
C PHE A 14 23.57 -13.17 -6.16
N LYS A 15 22.79 -13.55 -7.17
CA LYS A 15 23.26 -13.73 -8.56
C LYS A 15 23.44 -12.38 -9.27
N CYS A 16 24.28 -11.52 -8.70
CA CYS A 16 24.59 -10.19 -9.21
C CYS A 16 26.07 -9.83 -8.98
N HIS A 17 26.56 -8.86 -9.75
CA HIS A 17 27.88 -8.26 -9.58
C HIS A 17 27.73 -6.80 -9.16
N VAL A 18 28.05 -6.48 -7.91
CA VAL A 18 27.77 -5.18 -7.30
C VAL A 18 29.04 -4.47 -6.82
N ASP A 19 29.06 -3.14 -6.96
CA ASP A 19 30.05 -2.30 -6.32
C ASP A 19 29.61 -2.02 -4.89
N ILE A 20 30.13 -2.80 -3.94
CA ILE A 20 29.83 -2.68 -2.51
C ILE A 20 30.17 -1.28 -1.97
N SER A 21 31.17 -0.61 -2.53
CA SER A 21 31.57 0.74 -2.11
C SER A 21 30.55 1.82 -2.49
N SER A 22 29.65 1.51 -3.43
CA SER A 22 28.61 2.43 -3.91
C SER A 22 27.34 2.47 -3.06
N LEU A 23 27.26 1.65 -1.99
CA LEU A 23 26.07 1.55 -1.13
C LEU A 23 25.62 2.92 -0.64
N LYS A 24 24.39 3.30 -0.98
CA LYS A 24 23.74 4.51 -0.48
C LYS A 24 22.31 4.20 -0.06
N PRO A 25 21.81 4.77 1.06
CA PRO A 25 20.39 4.75 1.36
C PRO A 25 19.58 5.27 0.16
N TYR A 26 18.43 4.65 -0.10
CA TYR A 26 17.59 5.00 -1.24
C TYR A 26 16.10 4.96 -0.85
N GLY A 27 15.36 5.98 -1.27
CA GLY A 27 13.92 6.10 -1.06
C GLY A 27 13.53 6.70 0.30
N THR A 28 12.22 6.89 0.47
CA THR A 28 11.55 7.46 1.65
C THR A 28 10.77 6.42 2.47
N GLY A 29 10.80 5.14 2.06
CA GLY A 29 10.03 4.06 2.65
C GLY A 29 10.23 3.89 4.16
N HIS A 30 9.15 3.57 4.88
CA HIS A 30 9.14 3.56 6.34
C HIS A 30 9.33 2.17 6.97
N ILE A 31 9.07 1.10 6.21
CA ILE A 31 9.05 -0.29 6.71
C ILE A 31 10.42 -0.95 6.59
N ASN A 32 10.93 -1.14 5.36
CA ASN A 32 12.21 -1.80 5.07
C ASN A 32 13.35 -0.78 4.90
N ASP A 33 14.57 -1.14 5.32
CA ASP A 33 15.75 -0.32 5.02
C ASP A 33 16.22 -0.61 3.58
N THR A 34 16.16 0.39 2.71
CA THR A 34 16.47 0.24 1.28
C THR A 34 17.78 0.95 0.90
N TYR A 35 18.61 0.26 0.14
CA TYR A 35 19.91 0.75 -0.33
C TYR A 35 20.08 0.51 -1.82
N ARG A 36 20.69 1.45 -2.53
CA ARG A 36 21.09 1.30 -3.94
C ARG A 36 22.55 0.88 -4.04
N LEU A 37 22.82 -0.08 -4.93
CA LEU A 37 24.16 -0.55 -5.30
C LEU A 37 24.32 -0.46 -6.82
N LYS A 38 25.48 0.03 -7.28
CA LYS A 38 25.84 0.05 -8.70
C LYS A 38 26.20 -1.34 -9.20
N ASN A 39 25.84 -1.62 -10.44
CA ASN A 39 26.25 -2.83 -11.14
C ASN A 39 27.69 -2.71 -11.68
N LEU A 40 28.50 -3.77 -11.50
CA LEU A 40 29.87 -3.85 -12.00
C LEU A 40 29.99 -4.54 -13.37
N ALA A 41 29.00 -5.34 -13.77
CA ALA A 41 29.08 -6.22 -14.94
C ALA A 41 28.45 -5.64 -16.22
N GLY A 42 27.98 -4.39 -16.22
CA GLY A 42 27.42 -3.73 -17.41
C GLY A 42 26.26 -2.76 -17.12
N ASP A 43 25.67 -2.23 -18.19
CA ASP A 43 24.87 -1.00 -18.19
C ASP A 43 23.36 -1.16 -17.92
N GLU A 44 22.82 -2.38 -17.78
CA GLU A 44 21.36 -2.55 -17.75
C GLU A 44 20.70 -2.04 -16.46
N HIS A 45 20.93 -2.70 -15.32
CA HIS A 45 20.26 -2.36 -14.06
C HIS A 45 21.26 -2.24 -12.91
N ASP A 46 21.13 -1.16 -12.13
CA ASP A 46 21.65 -1.12 -10.75
C ASP A 46 20.77 -2.03 -9.88
N TYR A 47 21.05 -2.11 -8.58
CA TYR A 47 20.30 -2.97 -7.67
C TYR A 47 19.77 -2.21 -6.46
N LEU A 48 18.64 -2.68 -5.95
CA LEU A 48 18.08 -2.30 -4.66
C LEU A 48 18.27 -3.47 -3.69
N LEU A 49 19.12 -3.28 -2.69
CA LEU A 49 19.29 -4.17 -1.56
C LEU A 49 18.36 -3.70 -0.45
N GLN A 50 17.53 -4.60 0.08
CA GLN A 50 16.57 -4.27 1.13
C GLN A 50 16.76 -5.19 2.33
N LYS A 51 16.86 -4.59 3.53
CA LYS A 51 16.73 -5.28 4.80
C LYS A 51 15.25 -5.38 5.14
N ILE A 52 14.74 -6.60 5.26
CA ILE A 52 13.32 -6.85 5.50
C ILE A 52 12.99 -6.66 6.99
N ASN A 53 11.91 -5.96 7.28
CA ASN A 53 11.47 -5.70 8.65
C ASN A 53 10.79 -6.92 9.28
N GLN A 54 11.54 -7.70 10.05
CA GLN A 54 11.04 -8.89 10.77
C GLN A 54 10.06 -8.58 11.92
N HIS A 55 9.95 -7.31 12.34
CA HIS A 55 8.94 -6.92 13.33
C HIS A 55 7.54 -6.88 12.72
N VAL A 56 7.44 -6.46 11.45
CA VAL A 56 6.18 -6.43 10.70
C VAL A 56 5.94 -7.77 10.01
N PHE A 57 6.93 -8.27 9.28
CA PHE A 57 6.81 -9.50 8.47
C PHE A 57 7.39 -10.69 9.21
N LYS A 58 6.51 -11.62 9.64
CA LYS A 58 6.92 -12.77 10.48
C LYS A 58 7.40 -13.97 9.68
N ASP A 59 6.79 -14.24 8.53
CA ASP A 59 7.12 -15.37 7.66
C ASP A 59 7.66 -14.85 6.32
N ILE A 60 8.97 -14.56 6.31
CA ILE A 60 9.66 -14.05 5.10
C ILE A 60 9.63 -15.03 3.94
N PRO A 61 9.82 -16.35 4.14
CA PRO A 61 9.65 -17.33 3.06
C PRO A 61 8.29 -17.23 2.37
N ARG A 62 7.17 -17.27 3.12
CA ARG A 62 5.83 -17.22 2.52
C ARG A 62 5.48 -15.85 1.91
N MET A 63 5.91 -14.76 2.54
CA MET A 63 5.81 -13.42 1.94
C MET A 63 6.55 -13.36 0.60
N THR A 64 7.74 -13.94 0.52
CA THR A 64 8.51 -14.00 -0.74
C THR A 64 7.82 -14.87 -1.79
N GLU A 65 7.17 -15.97 -1.39
CA GLU A 65 6.36 -16.80 -2.29
C GLU A 65 5.21 -16.02 -2.93
N ASN A 66 4.47 -15.21 -2.15
CA ASN A 66 3.44 -14.32 -2.69
C ASN A 66 4.00 -13.37 -3.76
N ILE A 67 5.12 -12.70 -3.45
CA ILE A 67 5.79 -11.78 -4.39
C ILE A 67 6.20 -12.51 -5.66
N CYS A 68 6.79 -13.71 -5.55
CA CYS A 68 7.19 -14.53 -6.69
C CYS A 68 5.99 -14.90 -7.57
N ARG A 69 4.87 -15.30 -6.95
CA ARG A 69 3.63 -15.67 -7.68
C ARG A 69 3.08 -14.49 -8.47
N VAL A 70 2.97 -13.32 -7.83
CA VAL A 70 2.50 -12.09 -8.47
C VAL A 70 3.41 -11.71 -9.64
N ILE A 71 4.73 -11.62 -9.42
CA ILE A 71 5.69 -11.26 -10.49
C ILE A 71 5.61 -12.25 -11.66
N ALA A 72 5.61 -13.55 -11.38
CA ALA A 72 5.56 -14.57 -12.41
C ALA A 72 4.25 -14.51 -13.23
N HIS A 73 3.12 -14.29 -12.56
CA HIS A 73 1.80 -14.15 -13.21
C HIS A 73 1.75 -12.91 -14.11
N LEU A 74 2.18 -11.76 -13.60
CA LEU A 74 2.22 -10.50 -14.36
C LEU A 74 3.11 -10.62 -15.59
N LYS A 75 4.34 -11.14 -15.44
CA LYS A 75 5.25 -11.35 -16.57
C LYS A 75 4.65 -12.30 -17.60
N LYS A 76 4.04 -13.40 -17.16
CA LYS A 76 3.37 -14.37 -18.07
C LYS A 76 2.23 -13.71 -18.85
N LYS A 77 1.37 -12.93 -18.20
CA LYS A 77 0.27 -12.19 -18.86
C LYS A 77 0.77 -11.22 -19.93
N MET A 78 1.80 -10.44 -19.60
CA MET A 78 2.39 -9.50 -20.55
C MET A 78 2.97 -10.22 -21.78
N VAL A 79 3.76 -11.27 -21.58
CA VAL A 79 4.32 -12.09 -22.67
C VAL A 79 3.21 -12.68 -23.53
N MET A 80 2.17 -13.28 -22.93
CA MET A 80 1.05 -13.89 -23.67
C MET A 80 0.24 -12.87 -24.47
N SER A 81 0.04 -11.66 -23.93
CA SER A 81 -0.72 -10.61 -24.61
C SER A 81 0.05 -9.92 -25.73
N GLY A 82 1.39 -10.02 -25.74
CA GLY A 82 2.27 -9.26 -26.63
C GLY A 82 2.24 -7.75 -26.39
N LYS A 83 1.67 -7.29 -25.27
CA LYS A 83 1.55 -5.87 -24.91
C LYS A 83 2.41 -5.55 -23.70
N GLY A 84 3.31 -4.58 -23.87
CA GLY A 84 4.20 -4.10 -22.83
C GLY A 84 5.54 -4.82 -22.79
N ASP A 85 6.38 -4.41 -21.85
CA ASP A 85 7.74 -4.93 -21.65
C ASP A 85 7.89 -5.47 -20.21
N PRO A 86 7.87 -6.81 -20.01
CA PRO A 86 7.93 -7.41 -18.68
C PRO A 86 9.16 -7.03 -17.85
N GLU A 87 10.28 -6.69 -18.49
CA GLU A 87 11.52 -6.31 -17.78
C GLU A 87 11.52 -4.84 -17.34
N LYS A 88 10.60 -4.02 -17.88
CA LYS A 88 10.43 -2.62 -17.48
C LYS A 88 9.19 -2.38 -16.64
N GLU A 89 8.13 -3.16 -16.88
CA GLU A 89 6.80 -2.94 -16.30
C GLU A 89 6.48 -3.87 -15.11
N VAL A 90 7.34 -4.85 -14.82
CA VAL A 90 7.21 -5.71 -13.64
C VAL A 90 8.52 -5.72 -12.86
N MET A 91 8.43 -5.55 -11.54
CA MET A 91 9.59 -5.66 -10.66
C MET A 91 10.27 -7.02 -10.83
N THR A 92 11.60 -7.04 -10.80
CA THR A 92 12.39 -8.27 -10.90
C THR A 92 13.25 -8.46 -9.67
N MET A 93 13.04 -9.57 -8.97
CA MET A 93 13.89 -10.00 -7.86
C MET A 93 15.13 -10.73 -8.38
N VAL A 94 16.25 -10.54 -7.71
CA VAL A 94 17.50 -11.23 -7.98
C VAL A 94 17.58 -12.46 -7.09
N ALA A 95 17.62 -13.65 -7.69
CA ALA A 95 17.74 -14.89 -6.94
C ALA A 95 19.10 -14.99 -6.24
N THR A 96 19.12 -15.68 -5.11
CA THR A 96 20.36 -16.14 -4.48
C THR A 96 21.03 -17.25 -5.30
N LYS A 97 22.31 -17.51 -5.04
CA LYS A 97 23.07 -18.61 -5.62
C LYS A 97 22.48 -19.98 -5.27
N SER A 98 21.82 -20.10 -4.11
CA SER A 98 21.13 -21.31 -3.66
C SER A 98 19.70 -21.46 -4.18
N GLY A 99 19.12 -20.42 -4.81
CA GLY A 99 17.79 -20.49 -5.44
C GLY A 99 16.76 -19.50 -4.88
N PRO A 100 16.55 -19.37 -3.55
CA PRO A 100 15.58 -18.44 -2.96
C PRO A 100 15.81 -16.98 -3.34
N TYR A 101 14.78 -16.13 -3.24
CA TYR A 101 14.87 -14.68 -3.51
C TYR A 101 15.18 -13.83 -2.27
N PHE A 102 15.52 -14.47 -1.15
CA PHE A 102 15.98 -13.84 0.07
C PHE A 102 17.20 -14.58 0.64
N TYR A 103 17.96 -13.89 1.49
CA TYR A 103 19.07 -14.45 2.25
C TYR A 103 18.95 -14.05 3.72
N GLN A 104 19.14 -15.01 4.64
CA GLN A 104 19.29 -14.72 6.06
C GLN A 104 20.78 -14.62 6.38
N ASP A 105 21.22 -13.49 6.91
CA ASP A 105 22.63 -13.29 7.24
C ASP A 105 23.03 -13.92 8.58
N SER A 106 24.31 -13.86 8.92
CA SER A 106 24.87 -14.40 10.15
C SER A 106 24.31 -13.77 11.43
N HIS A 107 23.62 -12.63 11.33
CA HIS A 107 22.97 -11.94 12.44
C HIS A 107 21.48 -12.30 12.54
N GLY A 108 20.98 -13.18 11.68
CA GLY A 108 19.61 -13.62 11.63
C GLY A 108 18.68 -12.68 10.87
N GLU A 109 19.20 -11.64 10.21
CA GLU A 109 18.42 -10.63 9.49
C GLU A 109 18.13 -11.08 8.05
N TYR A 110 16.94 -10.79 7.53
CA TYR A 110 16.58 -11.13 6.15
C TYR A 110 16.86 -10.00 5.18
N TRP A 111 17.41 -10.37 4.03
CA TRP A 111 17.77 -9.47 2.94
C TRP A 111 17.18 -9.97 1.63
N ARG A 112 16.76 -9.04 0.77
CA ARG A 112 16.42 -9.32 -0.63
C ARG A 112 17.09 -8.34 -1.57
N MET A 113 17.20 -8.73 -2.83
CA MET A 113 17.80 -7.91 -3.88
C MET A 113 16.85 -7.82 -5.07
N CYS A 114 16.63 -6.61 -5.58
CA CYS A 114 15.79 -6.35 -6.75
C CYS A 114 16.55 -5.52 -7.80
N HIS A 115 16.11 -5.60 -9.06
CA HIS A 115 16.60 -4.69 -10.10
C HIS A 115 16.12 -3.26 -9.84
N PHE A 116 17.03 -2.30 -10.01
CA PHE A 116 16.71 -0.89 -10.03
C PHE A 116 16.24 -0.49 -11.43
N LEU A 117 14.97 -0.11 -11.57
CA LEU A 117 14.40 0.35 -12.82
C LEU A 117 14.84 1.79 -13.12
N LYS A 118 15.88 1.94 -13.94
CA LYS A 118 16.37 3.25 -14.42
C LYS A 118 15.29 3.98 -15.22
N HIS A 119 15.45 5.30 -15.34
CA HIS A 119 14.56 6.18 -16.11
C HIS A 119 13.09 6.19 -15.63
N THR A 120 12.89 5.87 -14.36
CA THR A 120 11.62 6.01 -13.68
C THR A 120 11.68 7.11 -12.61
N LYS A 121 10.51 7.61 -12.24
CA LYS A 121 10.30 8.57 -11.16
C LYS A 121 9.07 8.16 -10.36
N THR A 122 9.06 8.48 -9.08
CA THR A 122 7.88 8.38 -8.24
C THR A 122 7.76 9.63 -7.38
N TYR A 123 6.62 9.81 -6.73
CA TYR A 123 6.26 11.03 -6.02
C TYR A 123 5.60 10.66 -4.69
N ASP A 124 6.05 11.28 -3.60
CA ASP A 124 5.40 11.12 -2.30
C ASP A 124 4.07 11.88 -2.22
N VAL A 125 3.93 12.95 -2.99
CA VAL A 125 2.71 13.78 -3.08
C VAL A 125 2.26 13.87 -4.54
N VAL A 126 0.95 13.71 -4.76
CA VAL A 126 0.34 13.87 -6.08
C VAL A 126 -0.12 15.32 -6.25
N GLU A 127 0.41 16.00 -7.27
CA GLU A 127 0.18 17.43 -7.48
C GLU A 127 -0.70 17.70 -8.72
N THR A 128 -0.81 16.73 -9.63
CA THR A 128 -1.46 16.92 -10.93
C THR A 128 -2.48 15.82 -11.25
N GLU A 129 -3.55 16.19 -11.95
CA GLU A 129 -4.54 15.23 -12.46
C GLU A 129 -3.91 14.14 -13.34
N LYS A 130 -2.86 14.47 -14.10
CA LYS A 130 -2.14 13.49 -14.91
C LYS A 130 -1.48 12.41 -14.05
N GLN A 131 -0.85 12.78 -12.94
CA GLN A 131 -0.27 11.81 -12.00
C GLN A 131 -1.38 10.94 -11.39
N ALA A 132 -2.44 11.56 -10.87
CA ALA A 132 -3.57 10.83 -10.28
C ALA A 132 -4.19 9.82 -11.27
N TYR A 133 -4.44 10.25 -12.51
CA TYR A 133 -4.94 9.40 -13.59
C TYR A 133 -4.02 8.20 -13.88
N GLU A 134 -2.72 8.43 -14.01
CA GLU A 134 -1.75 7.34 -14.25
C GLU A 134 -1.63 6.41 -13.03
N GLY A 135 -1.79 6.92 -11.81
CA GLY A 135 -1.85 6.10 -10.59
C GLY A 135 -3.07 5.19 -10.57
N GLY A 136 -4.26 5.74 -10.87
CA GLY A 136 -5.48 4.95 -10.99
C GLY A 136 -5.34 3.87 -12.05
N LYS A 137 -4.83 4.24 -13.23
CA LYS A 137 -4.56 3.32 -14.33
C LYS A 137 -3.58 2.22 -13.94
N ALA A 138 -2.52 2.55 -13.20
CA ALA A 138 -1.55 1.57 -12.73
C ALA A 138 -2.19 0.49 -11.86
N PHE A 139 -2.91 0.89 -10.81
CA PHE A 139 -3.53 -0.06 -9.87
C PHE A 139 -4.71 -0.81 -10.49
N GLY A 140 -5.52 -0.16 -11.32
CA GLY A 140 -6.56 -0.83 -12.09
C GLY A 140 -5.99 -1.90 -13.03
N LYS A 141 -4.90 -1.58 -13.75
CA LYS A 141 -4.19 -2.55 -14.62
C LYS A 141 -3.58 -3.69 -13.79
N PHE A 142 -3.00 -3.39 -12.64
CA PHE A 142 -2.42 -4.41 -11.75
C PHE A 142 -3.46 -5.42 -11.29
N GLN A 143 -4.61 -4.96 -10.79
CA GLN A 143 -5.70 -5.83 -10.38
C GLN A 143 -6.32 -6.57 -11.57
N ALA A 144 -6.49 -5.92 -12.73
CA ALA A 144 -6.99 -6.56 -13.94
C ALA A 144 -6.05 -7.69 -14.45
N MET A 145 -4.74 -7.52 -14.34
CA MET A 145 -3.78 -8.56 -14.71
C MET A 145 -3.72 -9.72 -13.71
N LEU A 146 -4.18 -9.51 -12.48
CA LEU A 146 -4.21 -10.50 -11.39
C LEU A 146 -5.59 -11.12 -11.14
N CYS A 147 -6.63 -10.69 -11.86
CA CYS A 147 -8.01 -11.10 -11.57
C CYS A 147 -8.27 -12.62 -11.73
N ASP A 148 -7.41 -13.33 -12.46
CA ASP A 148 -7.44 -14.78 -12.64
C ASP A 148 -6.34 -15.52 -11.84
N LEU A 149 -5.59 -14.82 -10.99
CA LEU A 149 -4.74 -15.46 -9.98
C LEU A 149 -5.61 -15.80 -8.77
N SER A 150 -5.70 -17.10 -8.44
CA SER A 150 -6.53 -17.56 -7.33
C SER A 150 -6.04 -16.96 -6.00
N PRO A 151 -6.94 -16.31 -5.22
CA PRO A 151 -6.60 -15.76 -3.91
C PRO A 151 -6.22 -16.83 -2.88
N ASP A 152 -6.73 -18.06 -3.02
CA ASP A 152 -6.43 -19.19 -2.11
C ASP A 152 -4.96 -19.61 -2.14
N LEU A 153 -4.21 -19.18 -3.16
CA LEU A 153 -2.78 -19.42 -3.29
C LEU A 153 -1.94 -18.40 -2.51
N MET A 154 -2.55 -17.34 -1.99
CA MET A 154 -1.88 -16.24 -1.32
C MET A 154 -1.83 -16.47 0.17
N TYR A 155 -0.64 -16.34 0.75
CA TYR A 155 -0.47 -16.33 2.19
C TYR A 155 -0.90 -14.98 2.78
N GLU A 156 -1.57 -14.98 3.94
CA GLU A 156 -1.86 -13.76 4.68
C GLU A 156 -0.57 -13.25 5.35
N VAL A 157 0.08 -12.27 4.71
CA VAL A 157 1.41 -11.80 5.11
C VAL A 157 1.39 -11.11 6.47
N ILE A 158 0.39 -10.24 6.67
CA ILE A 158 0.13 -9.57 7.94
C ILE A 158 -1.28 -9.97 8.36
N PRO A 159 -1.42 -10.86 9.35
CA PRO A 159 -2.72 -11.22 9.85
C PRO A 159 -3.55 -10.00 10.27
N ASP A 160 -4.82 -10.01 9.89
CA ASP A 160 -5.79 -9.01 10.33
C ASP A 160 -5.44 -7.58 9.89
N PHE A 161 -4.71 -7.45 8.78
CA PHE A 161 -4.17 -6.17 8.33
C PHE A 161 -5.26 -5.10 8.16
N HIS A 162 -6.34 -5.48 7.47
CA HIS A 162 -7.52 -4.66 7.24
C HIS A 162 -8.77 -5.13 8.01
N ASP A 163 -8.61 -5.94 9.05
CA ASP A 163 -9.72 -6.35 9.92
C ASP A 163 -10.02 -5.26 10.97
N ILE A 164 -10.97 -4.37 10.65
CA ILE A 164 -11.31 -3.26 11.53
C ILE A 164 -11.95 -3.70 12.86
N GLU A 165 -12.67 -4.83 12.90
CA GLU A 165 -13.25 -5.35 14.14
C GLU A 165 -12.13 -5.71 15.12
N LYS A 166 -11.09 -6.40 14.64
CA LYS A 166 -9.91 -6.70 15.46
C LYS A 166 -9.13 -5.46 15.85
N ARG A 167 -9.00 -4.45 14.96
CA ARG A 167 -8.36 -3.17 15.31
C ARG A 167 -9.13 -2.40 16.38
N LEU A 168 -10.46 -2.40 16.32
CA LEU A 168 -11.29 -1.81 17.36
C LEU A 168 -11.18 -2.56 18.68
N GLY A 169 -11.07 -3.90 18.66
CA GLY A 169 -10.76 -4.70 19.84
C GLY A 169 -9.41 -4.33 20.47
N GLN A 170 -8.38 -4.13 19.66
CA GLN A 170 -7.07 -3.64 20.12
C GLN A 170 -7.15 -2.26 20.76
N LEU A 171 -7.92 -1.34 20.15
CA LEU A 171 -8.16 -0.01 20.72
C LEU A 171 -8.91 -0.10 22.05
N ALA A 172 -9.96 -0.92 22.14
CA ALA A 172 -10.72 -1.11 23.37
C ALA A 172 -9.83 -1.64 24.51
N GLN A 173 -8.93 -2.57 24.21
CA GLN A 173 -7.95 -3.07 25.18
C GLN A 173 -6.96 -1.97 25.62
N ALA A 174 -6.46 -1.16 24.68
CA ALA A 174 -5.56 -0.05 24.99
C ALA A 174 -6.24 1.00 25.88
N ILE A 175 -7.51 1.33 25.62
CA ILE A 175 -8.32 2.23 26.45
C ILE A 175 -8.54 1.65 27.84
N HIS A 176 -8.86 0.36 27.94
CA HIS A 176 -9.09 -0.29 29.25
C HIS A 176 -7.82 -0.33 30.10
N THR A 177 -6.67 -0.59 29.47
CA THR A 177 -5.39 -0.73 30.18
C THR A 177 -4.83 0.63 30.58
N ASP A 178 -4.94 1.64 29.69
CA ASP A 178 -4.44 3.01 29.87
C ASP A 178 -3.03 3.08 30.49
N SER A 179 -2.11 2.22 30.02
CA SER A 179 -0.77 2.01 30.60
C SER A 179 0.06 3.30 30.73
N TYR A 180 -0.25 4.31 29.92
CA TYR A 180 0.45 5.59 29.85
C TYR A 180 -0.40 6.79 30.29
N HIS A 181 -1.59 6.57 30.85
CA HIS A 181 -2.51 7.62 31.31
C HIS A 181 -2.86 8.66 30.23
N ARG A 182 -3.06 8.20 29.00
CA ARG A 182 -3.29 9.03 27.80
C ARG A 182 -4.76 9.07 27.38
N VAL A 183 -5.62 8.19 27.92
CA VAL A 183 -7.04 8.11 27.56
C VAL A 183 -7.78 9.43 27.78
N GLN A 184 -7.54 10.12 28.89
CA GLN A 184 -8.22 11.39 29.19
C GLN A 184 -7.91 12.47 28.12
N GLU A 185 -6.66 12.55 27.67
CA GLU A 185 -6.24 13.50 26.64
C GLU A 185 -6.84 13.17 25.27
N ALA A 186 -6.93 11.88 24.95
CA ALA A 186 -7.41 11.40 23.65
C ALA A 186 -8.92 11.13 23.59
N TRP A 187 -9.67 11.53 24.63
CA TRP A 187 -11.11 11.29 24.71
C TRP A 187 -11.92 11.83 23.51
N PRO A 188 -11.64 13.03 22.96
CA PRO A 188 -12.33 13.52 21.78
C PRO A 188 -12.17 12.59 20.55
N GLU A 189 -10.97 12.07 20.34
CA GLU A 189 -10.67 11.15 19.25
C GLU A 189 -11.33 9.78 19.47
N ILE A 190 -11.26 9.25 20.69
CA ILE A 190 -11.95 8.00 21.09
C ILE A 190 -13.45 8.11 20.80
N LYS A 191 -14.09 9.20 21.22
CA LYS A 191 -15.52 9.42 21.00
C LYS A 191 -15.86 9.47 19.50
N THR A 192 -15.07 10.21 18.72
CA THR A 192 -15.28 10.29 17.26
C THR A 192 -15.18 8.92 16.60
N ILE A 193 -14.24 8.08 17.04
CA ILE A 193 -14.11 6.70 16.55
C ILE A 193 -15.36 5.88 16.92
N GLN A 194 -15.80 5.96 18.17
CA GLN A 194 -16.98 5.25 18.68
C GLN A 194 -18.27 5.63 17.92
N ASP A 195 -18.47 6.91 17.67
CA ASP A 195 -19.65 7.44 16.97
C ASP A 195 -19.76 6.93 15.51
N ASN A 196 -18.66 6.43 14.93
CA ASN A 196 -18.60 5.94 13.54
C ASN A 196 -18.45 4.42 13.40
N ILE A 197 -18.34 3.64 14.49
CA ILE A 197 -18.05 2.18 14.43
C ILE A 197 -19.00 1.45 13.47
N GLN A 198 -20.31 1.64 13.62
CA GLN A 198 -21.31 0.88 12.87
C GLN A 198 -21.14 1.04 11.36
N ALA A 199 -20.82 2.25 10.89
CA ALA A 199 -20.65 2.52 9.46
C ALA A 199 -19.37 1.90 8.89
N MET A 200 -18.38 1.61 9.74
CA MET A 200 -17.07 1.10 9.36
C MET A 200 -16.99 -0.44 9.39
N LEU A 201 -17.96 -1.11 10.00
CA LEU A 201 -18.03 -2.59 10.06
C LEU A 201 -18.59 -3.25 8.80
N PHE A 202 -18.84 -2.49 7.72
CA PHE A 202 -19.43 -2.98 6.48
C PHE A 202 -18.80 -4.30 5.98
N PHE A 203 -17.47 -4.39 5.92
CA PHE A 203 -16.76 -5.57 5.39
C PHE A 203 -16.75 -6.78 6.36
N GLN A 204 -17.18 -6.59 7.61
CA GLN A 204 -17.30 -7.64 8.62
C GLN A 204 -18.73 -8.20 8.70
N GLU A 205 -19.70 -7.57 8.05
CA GLU A 205 -21.06 -8.07 7.97
C GLU A 205 -21.10 -9.39 7.18
N ASP A 206 -21.87 -10.38 7.69
CA ASP A 206 -21.95 -11.72 7.09
C ASP A 206 -22.43 -11.69 5.63
N GLU A 207 -23.36 -10.78 5.29
CA GLU A 207 -23.80 -10.60 3.92
C GLU A 207 -22.65 -10.18 3.00
N GLN A 208 -21.81 -9.23 3.41
CA GLN A 208 -20.70 -8.75 2.60
C GLN A 208 -19.61 -9.81 2.45
N ARG A 209 -19.34 -10.58 3.51
CA ARG A 209 -18.40 -11.72 3.45
C ARG A 209 -18.87 -12.82 2.49
N LEU A 210 -20.17 -12.95 2.25
CA LEU A 210 -20.75 -13.91 1.33
C LEU A 210 -20.82 -13.40 -0.12
N THR A 211 -20.94 -12.09 -0.33
CA THR A 211 -21.17 -11.50 -1.65
C THR A 211 -19.94 -10.88 -2.28
N LEU A 212 -19.04 -10.27 -1.51
CA LEU A 212 -17.88 -9.57 -2.04
C LEU A 212 -16.78 -10.56 -2.46
N PRO A 213 -16.29 -10.49 -3.71
CA PRO A 213 -15.15 -11.27 -4.15
C PRO A 213 -13.89 -10.92 -3.38
N ILE A 214 -13.18 -11.95 -2.94
CA ILE A 214 -11.79 -11.83 -2.50
C ILE A 214 -10.87 -11.93 -3.72
N ARG A 215 -9.90 -11.03 -3.84
CA ARG A 215 -8.93 -11.00 -4.95
C ARG A 215 -7.53 -10.83 -4.43
N VAL A 216 -6.54 -11.05 -5.29
CA VAL A 216 -5.16 -10.67 -4.99
C VAL A 216 -5.04 -9.14 -5.09
N THR A 217 -4.76 -8.49 -3.96
CA THR A 217 -4.64 -7.04 -3.82
C THR A 217 -3.23 -6.63 -3.42
N HIS A 218 -2.93 -5.34 -3.50
CA HIS A 218 -1.63 -4.78 -3.12
C HIS A 218 -1.52 -4.48 -1.62
N ASN A 219 -2.58 -3.93 -1.04
CA ASN A 219 -2.74 -3.52 0.35
C ASN A 219 -1.84 -2.35 0.81
N ASP A 220 -1.15 -1.65 -0.11
CA ASP A 220 -0.38 -0.42 0.20
C ASP A 220 -0.27 0.43 -1.07
N THR A 221 -1.38 1.02 -1.47
CA THR A 221 -1.56 1.63 -2.80
C THR A 221 -1.18 3.11 -2.83
N LYS A 222 -0.25 3.51 -1.97
CA LYS A 222 0.34 4.86 -1.99
C LYS A 222 0.97 5.15 -3.33
N PHE A 223 0.88 6.40 -3.77
CA PHE A 223 1.39 6.80 -5.08
C PHE A 223 2.90 6.59 -5.23
N ASN A 224 3.67 6.65 -4.14
CA ASN A 224 5.11 6.38 -4.18
C ASN A 224 5.47 4.92 -4.48
N ASN A 225 4.48 4.01 -4.49
CA ASN A 225 4.60 2.64 -4.98
C ASN A 225 4.31 2.50 -6.48
N VAL A 226 4.05 3.61 -7.18
CA VAL A 226 3.91 3.66 -8.64
C VAL A 226 5.14 4.34 -9.26
N LEU A 227 5.86 3.60 -10.10
CA LEU A 227 6.95 4.13 -10.91
C LEU A 227 6.40 4.65 -12.24
N LEU A 228 6.58 5.94 -12.52
CA LEU A 228 6.29 6.58 -13.80
C LEU A 228 7.54 6.64 -14.67
N ASN A 229 7.41 6.44 -15.98
CA ASN A 229 8.50 6.67 -16.92
C ASN A 229 8.77 8.17 -17.14
N LEU A 230 9.82 8.51 -17.89
CA LEU A 230 10.19 9.92 -18.17
C LEU A 230 9.11 10.73 -18.90
N LYS A 231 8.12 10.08 -19.53
CA LYS A 231 6.96 10.74 -20.16
C LYS A 231 5.80 10.95 -19.18
N GLY A 232 5.97 10.53 -17.93
CA GLY A 232 4.96 10.59 -16.88
C GLY A 232 3.82 9.61 -17.12
N LYS A 233 4.09 8.42 -17.66
CA LYS A 233 3.12 7.32 -17.73
C LYS A 233 3.48 6.23 -16.73
N ALA A 234 2.48 5.59 -16.14
CA ALA A 234 2.68 4.45 -15.26
C ALA A 234 3.49 3.36 -15.97
N GLN A 235 4.52 2.86 -15.28
CA GLN A 235 5.41 1.83 -15.78
C GLN A 235 5.35 0.59 -14.92
N CYS A 236 5.57 0.69 -13.61
CA CYS A 236 5.67 -0.48 -12.72
C CYS A 236 5.09 -0.15 -11.34
N ILE A 237 4.37 -1.10 -10.75
CA ILE A 237 4.05 -1.07 -9.32
C ILE A 237 5.14 -1.82 -8.56
N ILE A 238 5.55 -1.26 -7.43
CA ILE A 238 6.60 -1.78 -6.56
C ILE A 238 6.06 -1.96 -5.14
N ASP A 239 6.90 -2.43 -4.23
CA ASP A 239 6.55 -2.69 -2.82
C ASP A 239 5.46 -3.75 -2.63
N LEU A 240 5.71 -4.92 -3.21
CA LEU A 240 4.78 -6.05 -3.18
C LEU A 240 4.76 -6.81 -1.84
N ASP A 241 5.28 -6.24 -0.75
CA ASP A 241 5.40 -6.95 0.54
C ASP A 241 4.04 -7.32 1.15
N THR A 242 3.02 -6.51 0.89
CA THR A 242 1.67 -6.70 1.42
C THR A 242 0.72 -7.34 0.40
N VAL A 243 1.24 -7.89 -0.72
CA VAL A 243 0.37 -8.59 -1.68
C VAL A 243 -0.18 -9.87 -1.06
N MET A 244 -1.50 -9.93 -0.93
CA MET A 244 -2.23 -11.06 -0.37
C MET A 244 -3.69 -11.02 -0.84
N ALA A 245 -4.51 -11.96 -0.36
CA ALA A 245 -5.92 -12.01 -0.66
C ALA A 245 -6.70 -11.00 0.19
N ASP A 246 -7.42 -10.09 -0.44
CA ASP A 246 -8.26 -9.10 0.26
C ASP A 246 -9.35 -8.52 -0.65
N TYR A 247 -10.13 -7.56 -0.15
CA TYR A 247 -11.10 -6.80 -0.95
C TYR A 247 -10.40 -5.67 -1.73
N ILE A 248 -10.71 -5.56 -3.02
CA ILE A 248 -10.15 -4.49 -3.87
C ILE A 248 -10.50 -3.08 -3.41
N ALA A 249 -11.57 -2.92 -2.62
CA ALA A 249 -11.99 -1.65 -2.05
C ALA A 249 -10.93 -1.09 -1.10
N TYR A 250 -10.12 -1.95 -0.48
CA TYR A 250 -9.04 -1.50 0.38
C TYR A 250 -7.91 -0.86 -0.42
N ASP A 251 -7.51 -1.46 -1.54
CA ASP A 251 -6.57 -0.86 -2.48
C ASP A 251 -7.08 0.48 -3.01
N PHE A 252 -8.35 0.55 -3.41
CA PHE A 252 -8.94 1.80 -3.90
C PHE A 252 -8.99 2.86 -2.78
N GLY A 253 -9.40 2.47 -1.57
CA GLY A 253 -9.52 3.36 -0.42
C GLY A 253 -8.18 3.94 0.03
N ASP A 254 -7.12 3.12 0.12
CA ASP A 254 -5.80 3.59 0.56
C ASP A 254 -5.13 4.51 -0.48
N ALA A 255 -5.37 4.24 -1.77
CA ALA A 255 -4.93 5.14 -2.83
C ALA A 255 -5.63 6.50 -2.72
N ILE A 256 -6.97 6.52 -2.60
CA ILE A 256 -7.70 7.79 -2.44
C ILE A 256 -7.26 8.54 -1.19
N ARG A 257 -7.13 7.85 -0.04
CA ARG A 257 -6.68 8.44 1.23
C ARG A 257 -5.39 9.25 1.09
N THR A 258 -4.46 8.79 0.26
CA THR A 258 -3.15 9.45 0.07
C THR A 258 -3.10 10.41 -1.11
N ILE A 259 -3.86 10.17 -2.17
CA ILE A 259 -3.80 10.97 -3.40
C ILE A 259 -4.57 12.28 -3.28
N ILE A 260 -5.72 12.27 -2.59
CA ILE A 260 -6.64 13.41 -2.61
C ILE A 260 -6.55 14.29 -1.36
N ASN A 261 -5.82 13.84 -0.34
CA ASN A 261 -5.60 14.61 0.88
C ASN A 261 -4.59 15.74 0.61
N THR A 262 -4.97 16.99 0.87
CA THR A 262 -4.08 18.15 0.70
C THR A 262 -3.07 18.32 1.83
N GLY A 263 -3.32 17.71 2.99
CA GLY A 263 -2.43 17.76 4.15
C GLY A 263 -1.54 16.52 4.27
N ALA A 264 -0.45 16.65 5.02
CA ALA A 264 0.37 15.51 5.43
C ALA A 264 -0.40 14.56 6.38
N GLU A 265 0.11 13.33 6.57
CA GLU A 265 -0.50 12.34 7.47
C GLU A 265 -0.52 12.81 8.94
N ASP A 266 0.39 13.70 9.30
CA ASP A 266 0.56 14.32 10.62
C ASP A 266 0.31 15.83 10.62
N GLU A 267 -0.45 16.35 9.64
CA GLU A 267 -0.77 17.77 9.50
C GLU A 267 -1.28 18.37 10.82
N LYS A 268 -0.66 19.46 11.26
CA LYS A 268 -0.96 20.15 12.51
C LYS A 268 -2.15 21.08 12.37
N GLU A 269 -2.21 21.81 11.25
CA GLU A 269 -3.29 22.74 10.94
C GLU A 269 -4.42 21.97 10.27
N LEU A 270 -5.31 21.38 11.08
CA LEU A 270 -6.39 20.49 10.57
C LEU A 270 -7.30 21.15 9.52
N SER A 271 -7.39 22.48 9.46
CA SER A 271 -8.13 23.22 8.43
C SER A 271 -7.52 23.12 7.03
N ASP A 272 -6.26 22.70 6.94
CA ASP A 272 -5.53 22.52 5.68
C ASP A 272 -5.75 21.12 5.08
N ILE A 273 -6.34 20.20 5.86
CA ILE A 273 -6.82 18.90 5.39
C ILE A 273 -8.14 19.10 4.65
N ARG A 274 -8.07 19.04 3.33
CA ARG A 274 -9.20 19.13 2.40
C ARG A 274 -9.06 18.06 1.33
N LEU A 275 -10.12 17.87 0.56
CA LEU A 275 -10.13 16.95 -0.56
C LEU A 275 -9.83 17.67 -1.88
N ASN A 276 -8.90 17.14 -2.65
CA ASN A 276 -8.68 17.51 -4.03
C ASN A 276 -9.54 16.64 -4.95
N LEU A 277 -10.82 17.01 -5.10
CA LEU A 277 -11.78 16.29 -5.94
C LEU A 277 -11.36 16.18 -7.43
N PRO A 278 -10.68 17.16 -8.05
CA PRO A 278 -10.08 16.97 -9.37
C PRO A 278 -9.13 15.76 -9.44
N LEU A 279 -8.27 15.55 -8.42
CA LEU A 279 -7.41 14.36 -8.36
C LEU A 279 -8.23 13.09 -8.17
N PHE A 280 -9.28 13.11 -7.34
CA PHE A 280 -10.20 11.98 -7.19
C PHE A 280 -10.82 11.58 -8.53
N ASN A 281 -11.34 12.55 -9.28
CA ASN A 281 -11.98 12.33 -10.58
C ASN A 281 -10.97 11.74 -11.58
N ALA A 282 -9.75 12.29 -11.62
CA ALA A 282 -8.69 11.81 -12.50
C ALA A 282 -8.26 10.38 -12.16
N TYR A 283 -8.03 10.07 -10.88
CA TYR A 283 -7.70 8.73 -10.41
C TYR A 283 -8.81 7.73 -10.75
N THR A 284 -10.05 8.05 -10.39
CA THR A 284 -11.22 7.18 -10.61
C THR A 284 -11.38 6.86 -12.09
N LYS A 285 -11.23 7.87 -12.97
CA LYS A 285 -11.25 7.67 -14.42
C LYS A 285 -10.14 6.70 -14.87
N GLY A 286 -8.90 6.93 -14.44
CA GLY A 286 -7.78 6.06 -14.81
C GLY A 286 -7.94 4.62 -14.32
N TYR A 287 -8.44 4.46 -13.08
CA TYR A 287 -8.72 3.17 -12.48
C TYR A 287 -9.82 2.42 -13.24
N MET A 288 -10.94 3.08 -13.55
CA MET A 288 -12.08 2.45 -14.24
C MET A 288 -11.77 2.04 -15.67
N GLU A 289 -10.85 2.71 -16.38
CA GLU A 289 -10.41 2.29 -17.72
C GLU A 289 -9.86 0.85 -17.75
N GLU A 290 -9.23 0.42 -16.66
CA GLU A 290 -8.60 -0.89 -16.55
C GLU A 290 -9.46 -1.83 -15.69
N ALA A 291 -9.87 -1.39 -14.49
CA ALA A 291 -10.64 -2.19 -13.56
C ALA A 291 -12.07 -2.46 -14.03
N GLY A 292 -12.65 -1.56 -14.84
CA GLY A 292 -13.99 -1.72 -15.38
C GLY A 292 -14.20 -2.95 -16.26
N GLN A 293 -13.12 -3.65 -16.60
CA GLN A 293 -13.15 -4.90 -17.36
C GLN A 293 -13.44 -6.15 -16.51
N PHE A 294 -13.27 -6.07 -15.19
CA PHE A 294 -13.41 -7.23 -14.29
C PHE A 294 -14.27 -6.99 -13.04
N LEU A 295 -14.47 -5.72 -12.65
CA LEU A 295 -15.29 -5.37 -11.49
C LEU A 295 -16.70 -5.91 -11.64
N ASP A 296 -17.27 -6.42 -10.56
CA ASP A 296 -18.71 -6.63 -10.46
C ASP A 296 -19.43 -5.47 -9.75
N GLU A 297 -20.75 -5.56 -9.69
CA GLU A 297 -21.60 -4.54 -9.09
C GLU A 297 -21.37 -4.39 -7.58
N TRP A 298 -21.09 -5.48 -6.85
CA TRP A 298 -20.86 -5.46 -5.41
C TRP A 298 -19.51 -4.83 -5.08
N GLU A 299 -18.48 -5.19 -5.83
CA GLU A 299 -17.16 -4.58 -5.77
C GLU A 299 -17.23 -3.09 -6.03
N LEU A 300 -17.97 -2.67 -7.06
CA LEU A 300 -18.15 -1.26 -7.39
C LEU A 300 -18.84 -0.47 -6.27
N ARG A 301 -19.90 -1.03 -5.67
CA ARG A 301 -20.60 -0.44 -4.51
C ARG A 301 -19.71 -0.38 -3.26
N SER A 302 -18.76 -1.31 -3.13
CA SER A 302 -17.85 -1.37 -1.98
C SER A 302 -16.72 -0.33 -2.03
N LEU A 303 -16.41 0.24 -3.20
CA LEU A 303 -15.28 1.18 -3.35
C LEU A 303 -15.38 2.39 -2.42
N ILE A 304 -16.55 3.03 -2.34
CA ILE A 304 -16.76 4.17 -1.43
C ILE A 304 -16.66 3.75 0.05
N LYS A 305 -17.01 2.50 0.37
CA LYS A 305 -16.84 1.97 1.73
C LYS A 305 -15.37 1.83 2.11
N GLY A 306 -14.54 1.38 1.17
CA GLY A 306 -13.08 1.38 1.32
C GLY A 306 -12.51 2.79 1.53
N VAL A 307 -12.94 3.77 0.72
CA VAL A 307 -12.52 5.18 0.84
C VAL A 307 -12.78 5.75 2.24
N LEU A 308 -13.91 5.39 2.86
CA LEU A 308 -14.24 5.82 4.22
C LEU A 308 -13.49 5.02 5.29
N LEU A 309 -13.38 3.70 5.10
CA LEU A 309 -12.78 2.81 6.09
C LEU A 309 -11.29 3.06 6.30
N LEU A 310 -10.51 3.25 5.24
CA LEU A 310 -9.05 3.27 5.34
C LEU A 310 -8.49 4.42 6.22
N PRO A 311 -8.94 5.68 6.09
CA PRO A 311 -8.55 6.73 7.05
C PRO A 311 -9.07 6.46 8.47
N TYR A 312 -10.29 5.94 8.63
CA TYR A 312 -10.81 5.54 9.94
C TYR A 312 -9.92 4.49 10.60
N MET A 313 -9.55 3.44 9.86
CA MET A 313 -8.70 2.36 10.32
C MET A 313 -7.31 2.86 10.70
N GLN A 314 -6.72 3.79 9.92
CA GLN A 314 -5.45 4.39 10.31
C GLN A 314 -5.58 5.24 11.58
N ALA A 315 -6.67 6.01 11.75
CA ALA A 315 -6.92 6.72 13.00
C ALA A 315 -6.98 5.76 14.20
N VAL A 316 -7.69 4.63 14.06
CA VAL A 316 -7.76 3.58 15.10
C VAL A 316 -6.36 3.03 15.41
N ARG A 317 -5.57 2.72 14.37
CA ARG A 317 -4.21 2.17 14.53
C ARG A 317 -3.25 3.17 15.21
N PHE A 318 -3.24 4.42 14.77
CA PHE A 318 -2.41 5.47 15.38
C PHE A 318 -2.82 5.74 16.82
N LEU A 319 -4.13 5.82 17.11
CA LEU A 319 -4.60 6.05 18.47
C LEU A 319 -4.26 4.88 19.39
N THR A 320 -4.42 3.65 18.91
CA THR A 320 -4.04 2.45 19.66
C THR A 320 -2.56 2.47 20.00
N ASP A 321 -1.69 2.81 19.05
CA ASP A 321 -0.25 2.92 19.29
C ASP A 321 0.08 4.05 20.26
N TYR A 322 -0.59 5.21 20.15
CA TYR A 322 -0.44 6.31 21.09
C TYR A 322 -0.79 5.89 22.53
N LEU A 323 -1.91 5.19 22.73
CA LEU A 323 -2.31 4.73 24.06
C LEU A 323 -1.37 3.66 24.62
N ASN A 324 -0.75 2.86 23.75
CA ASN A 324 0.23 1.83 24.11
C ASN A 324 1.68 2.33 24.22
N GLY A 325 1.92 3.64 24.10
CA GLY A 325 3.25 4.22 24.29
C GLY A 325 4.15 4.26 23.06
N ASP A 326 3.56 4.33 21.86
CA ASP A 326 4.25 4.58 20.58
C ASP A 326 5.29 3.50 20.22
N THR A 327 4.86 2.25 20.20
CA THR A 327 5.73 1.06 20.04
C THR A 327 5.79 0.54 18.61
N TYR A 328 4.81 0.87 17.79
CA TYR A 328 4.66 0.38 16.42
C TYR A 328 5.17 1.38 15.39
N TYR A 329 4.69 2.63 15.44
CA TYR A 329 5.05 3.66 14.47
C TYR A 329 6.24 4.48 14.96
N LYS A 330 7.12 4.86 14.02
CA LYS A 330 8.18 5.83 14.31
C LYS A 330 7.53 7.19 14.62
N ILE A 331 7.93 7.79 15.73
CA ILE A 331 7.47 9.10 16.19
C ILE A 331 8.60 10.13 16.20
N GLU A 332 8.20 11.40 16.14
CA GLU A 332 9.10 12.56 16.18
C GLU A 332 8.84 13.45 17.40
N SER A 333 7.71 13.23 18.06
CA SER A 333 7.32 13.87 19.30
C SER A 333 6.42 12.93 20.10
N ALA A 334 6.29 13.19 21.41
CA ALA A 334 5.48 12.36 22.30
C ALA A 334 3.99 12.29 21.94
N ARG A 335 3.48 13.23 21.11
CA ARG A 335 2.07 13.29 20.66
C ARG A 335 1.92 13.00 19.16
N HIS A 336 2.97 12.52 18.49
CA HIS A 336 2.96 12.39 17.03
C HIS A 336 1.82 11.47 16.55
N ASN A 337 1.64 10.29 17.16
CA ASN A 337 0.54 9.40 16.78
C ASN A 337 -0.86 9.96 17.13
N LEU A 338 -1.00 10.75 18.20
CA LEU A 338 -2.25 11.46 18.46
C LEU A 338 -2.53 12.52 17.39
N GLN A 339 -1.50 13.23 16.91
CA GLN A 339 -1.65 14.18 15.81
C GLN A 339 -2.04 13.48 14.50
N ARG A 340 -1.42 12.35 14.17
CA ARG A 340 -1.81 11.52 13.01
C ARG A 340 -3.25 11.06 13.12
N THR A 341 -3.68 10.64 14.30
CA THR A 341 -5.09 10.28 14.58
C THR A 341 -6.02 11.43 14.23
N ARG A 342 -5.73 12.65 14.71
CA ARG A 342 -6.53 13.85 14.43
C ARG A 342 -6.59 14.18 12.94
N ALA A 343 -5.46 14.09 12.25
CA ALA A 343 -5.40 14.33 10.81
C ALA A 343 -6.26 13.32 10.03
N GLN A 344 -6.18 12.02 10.37
CA GLN A 344 -6.99 10.99 9.72
C GLN A 344 -8.50 11.12 10.04
N LEU A 345 -8.87 11.52 11.26
CA LEU A 345 -10.28 11.79 11.60
C LEU A 345 -10.84 13.03 10.91
N GLN A 346 -10.02 14.07 10.73
CA GLN A 346 -10.40 15.24 9.93
C GLN A 346 -10.56 14.86 8.46
N LEU A 347 -9.67 14.04 7.90
CA LEU A 347 -9.81 13.51 6.54
C LEU A 347 -11.10 12.68 6.39
N LEU A 348 -11.41 11.80 7.35
CA LEU A 348 -12.65 11.03 7.37
C LEU A 348 -13.88 11.95 7.37
N LYS A 349 -13.87 13.02 8.16
CA LYS A 349 -14.96 14.00 8.20
C LYS A 349 -15.18 14.67 6.84
N GLU A 350 -14.10 15.06 6.15
CA GLU A 350 -14.19 15.62 4.80
C GLU A 350 -14.70 14.59 3.77
N LEU A 351 -14.27 13.33 3.88
CA LEU A 351 -14.76 12.26 3.01
C LEU A 351 -16.24 11.97 3.22
N LEU A 352 -16.70 11.93 4.48
CA LEU A 352 -18.12 11.73 4.80
C LEU A 352 -19.00 12.85 4.23
N SER A 353 -18.53 14.11 4.24
CA SER A 353 -19.30 15.24 3.69
C SER A 353 -19.40 15.23 2.16
N HIS A 354 -18.46 14.57 1.46
CA HIS A 354 -18.44 14.47 0.00
C HIS A 354 -18.77 13.06 -0.54
N ALA A 355 -19.08 12.09 0.33
CA ALA A 355 -19.22 10.68 -0.03
C ALA A 355 -20.24 10.46 -1.16
N GLN A 356 -21.38 11.14 -1.12
CA GLN A 356 -22.42 11.04 -2.16
C GLN A 356 -21.96 11.59 -3.51
N GLU A 357 -21.15 12.66 -3.53
CA GLU A 357 -20.59 13.21 -4.77
C GLU A 357 -19.56 12.25 -5.36
N MET A 358 -18.67 11.73 -4.52
CA MET A 358 -17.63 10.78 -4.92
C MET A 358 -18.23 9.47 -5.45
N GLU A 359 -19.25 8.94 -4.78
CA GLU A 359 -19.98 7.74 -5.22
C GLU A 359 -20.65 7.96 -6.59
N LYS A 360 -21.28 9.12 -6.82
CA LYS A 360 -21.83 9.46 -8.15
C LYS A 360 -20.77 9.49 -9.23
N THR A 361 -19.58 10.02 -8.94
CA THR A 361 -18.46 9.99 -9.89
C THR A 361 -18.01 8.56 -10.19
N ILE A 362 -17.90 7.70 -9.17
CA ILE A 362 -17.57 6.27 -9.34
C ILE A 362 -18.56 5.60 -10.29
N TYR A 363 -19.86 5.74 -10.05
CA TYR A 363 -20.89 5.13 -10.91
C TYR A 363 -20.91 5.73 -12.31
N LYS A 364 -20.75 7.05 -12.44
CA LYS A 364 -20.68 7.72 -13.74
C LYS A 364 -19.51 7.22 -14.60
N GLU A 365 -18.35 6.99 -14.00
CA GLU A 365 -17.23 6.39 -14.74
C GLU A 365 -17.52 4.92 -15.07
N ALA A 366 -18.10 4.16 -14.13
CA ALA A 366 -18.46 2.75 -14.34
C ALA A 366 -19.51 2.53 -15.46
N GLU A 367 -20.48 3.43 -15.62
CA GLU A 367 -21.48 3.41 -16.70
C GLU A 367 -20.82 3.43 -18.09
N LYS A 368 -19.71 4.16 -18.25
CA LYS A 368 -18.97 4.20 -19.53
C LYS A 368 -18.36 2.85 -19.90
N HIS A 369 -18.19 1.98 -18.92
CA HIS A 369 -17.65 0.63 -19.05
C HIS A 369 -18.73 -0.46 -18.96
N GLN A 370 -20.01 -0.09 -18.99
CA GLN A 370 -21.17 -1.00 -19.00
C GLN A 370 -21.29 -1.89 -17.74
N LEU A 371 -20.71 -1.46 -16.61
CA LEU A 371 -20.78 -2.18 -15.33
C LEU A 371 -22.16 -2.06 -14.66
N ILE A 372 -22.84 -0.94 -14.86
CA ILE A 372 -24.19 -0.67 -14.36
C ILE A 372 -25.04 -0.24 -15.56
N LYS A 373 -26.30 -0.70 -15.62
CA LYS A 373 -27.28 -0.22 -16.60
C LYS A 373 -27.87 1.11 -16.11
N SER A 374 -27.85 2.11 -16.98
CA SER A 374 -28.45 3.45 -16.78
C SER A 374 -29.92 3.42 -16.39
#